data_AF-A0A2V0PA47-F1
#
_entry.id   AF-A0A2V0PA47-F1
#
_cell.length_a   1.000
_cell.length_b   1.000
_cell.length_c   1.000
_cell.angle_alpha   90.00
_cell.angle_beta   90.00
_cell.angle_gamma   90.00
#
_symmetry.space_group_name_H-M   'P 1'
#
loop_
_entity.id
_entity.type
_entity.pdbx_description
1 polymer ?
#
loop_
_entity_poly.entity_id
_entity_poly.type
_entity_poly.pdbx_seq_one_letter_code
_entity_poly.pdbx_strand_id
1 'polypeptide(L)'
;MITDPARLPEAVMDSKLNPYMTYTFDKLSCLRGAYFAHVVFAYLVFLTGLGCFVTRLWRRLHPAHLWLGRAYIHSMLWCTATSLLINNTGLPVATLVSFIWVLGGMCVGWVVINIHQVLMARAAERAAGARIKAEGGVPGGDLPALIRAERGRIAGTKTFVQRFFSLKAAHGVIMFVSWINISGRIFASNQTGDFTCYTYPYYKQIDTPDFSGVGQPLKPVPVHDPEFSRLPWAKMGVVNWALALLFGPMLGAMAVGALYSWAESRRAVSARTAAAPAAAAEDEAAGNGKA
;
A
#
# COMPACT_ATOMS: atom_id res chain seq x y z
N MET A 1 -23.97 21.45 -7.77
CA MET A 1 -24.64 20.17 -8.12
C MET A 1 -25.84 20.54 -8.97
N ILE A 2 -25.83 20.19 -10.25
CA ILE A 2 -26.93 20.46 -11.17
C ILE A 2 -27.74 19.16 -11.24
N THR A 3 -29.00 19.19 -10.81
CA THR A 3 -29.82 18.01 -10.48
C THR A 3 -30.84 17.62 -11.55
N ASP A 4 -30.83 18.25 -12.73
CA ASP A 4 -31.78 17.93 -13.80
C ASP A 4 -31.09 17.80 -15.17
N PRO A 5 -30.79 16.55 -15.61
CA PRO A 5 -30.19 16.31 -16.92
C PRO A 5 -31.11 16.67 -18.09
N ALA A 6 -32.43 16.80 -17.88
CA ALA A 6 -33.38 17.20 -18.93
C ALA A 6 -33.34 18.70 -19.25
N ARG A 7 -32.62 19.50 -18.44
CA ARG A 7 -32.46 20.96 -18.62
C ARG A 7 -31.11 21.37 -19.18
N LEU A 8 -30.20 20.42 -19.42
CA LEU A 8 -28.96 20.73 -20.11
C LEU A 8 -29.25 20.83 -21.61
N PRO A 9 -28.83 21.91 -22.29
CA PRO A 9 -28.95 21.99 -23.74
C PRO A 9 -28.27 20.76 -24.35
N GLU A 10 -28.92 20.09 -25.29
CA GLU A 10 -28.40 18.88 -25.95
C GLU A 10 -26.98 19.08 -26.52
N ALA A 11 -26.67 20.30 -26.96
CA ALA A 11 -25.35 20.75 -27.41
C ALA A 11 -24.25 20.74 -26.34
N VAL A 12 -24.58 20.78 -25.05
CA VAL A 12 -23.61 20.73 -23.93
C VAL A 12 -23.21 19.28 -23.60
N MET A 13 -24.05 18.30 -23.98
CA MET A 13 -23.85 16.87 -23.71
C MET A 13 -23.42 16.06 -24.94
N ASP A 14 -23.18 16.70 -26.10
CA ASP A 14 -22.59 16.02 -27.25
C ASP A 14 -21.12 15.65 -26.95
N SER A 15 -20.96 14.48 -26.35
CA SER A 15 -19.66 13.96 -25.95
C SER A 15 -18.83 13.45 -27.13
N LYS A 16 -19.40 13.36 -28.35
CA LYS A 16 -18.69 12.85 -29.54
C LYS A 16 -17.47 13.69 -29.87
N LEU A 17 -17.58 15.01 -29.72
CA LEU A 17 -16.52 15.98 -30.01
C LEU A 17 -15.97 16.66 -28.75
N ASN A 18 -16.36 16.20 -27.56
CA ASN A 18 -15.84 16.77 -26.32
C ASN A 18 -14.54 16.05 -25.88
N PRO A 19 -13.36 16.71 -25.83
CA PRO A 19 -12.09 16.10 -25.42
C PRO A 19 -12.07 15.72 -23.93
N TYR A 20 -12.91 16.38 -23.12
CA TYR A 20 -12.88 16.30 -21.67
C TYR A 20 -13.74 15.17 -21.12
N MET A 21 -14.69 14.63 -21.89
CA MET A 21 -15.56 13.54 -21.42
C MET A 21 -16.08 12.65 -22.55
N THR A 22 -16.36 11.40 -22.25
CA THR A 22 -17.13 10.47 -23.11
C THR A 22 -18.36 10.01 -22.34
N TYR A 23 -19.54 10.30 -22.89
CA TYR A 23 -20.85 10.01 -22.30
C TYR A 23 -21.79 9.37 -23.32
N THR A 24 -22.31 8.17 -23.01
CA THR A 24 -23.15 7.39 -23.93
C THR A 24 -24.28 6.69 -23.17
N PHE A 25 -25.53 6.82 -23.62
CA PHE A 25 -26.69 6.13 -23.03
C PHE A 25 -26.72 6.23 -21.49
N ASP A 26 -26.63 7.47 -21.00
CA ASP A 26 -26.59 7.83 -19.58
C ASP A 26 -25.36 7.36 -18.77
N LYS A 27 -24.29 6.91 -19.45
CA LYS A 27 -23.07 6.39 -18.81
C LYS A 27 -21.88 7.28 -19.11
N LEU A 28 -21.18 7.70 -18.06
CA LEU A 28 -19.89 8.40 -18.17
C LEU A 28 -18.76 7.36 -18.24
N SER A 29 -18.09 7.25 -19.40
CA SER A 29 -17.01 6.28 -19.63
C SER A 29 -15.61 6.89 -19.48
N CYS A 30 -15.48 8.18 -19.76
CA CYS A 30 -14.22 8.90 -19.59
C CYS A 30 -14.48 10.33 -19.11
N LEU A 31 -13.62 10.81 -18.20
CA LEU A 31 -13.56 12.18 -17.73
C LEU A 31 -12.09 12.58 -17.55
N ARG A 32 -11.61 13.59 -18.31
CA ARG A 32 -10.22 14.08 -18.25
C ARG A 32 -9.83 14.53 -16.83
N GLY A 33 -10.74 15.16 -16.10
CA GLY A 33 -10.50 15.53 -14.70
C GLY A 33 -10.22 14.33 -13.79
N ALA A 34 -10.86 13.18 -14.06
CA ALA A 34 -10.61 11.95 -13.30
C ALA A 34 -9.21 11.39 -13.56
N TYR A 35 -8.62 11.61 -14.75
CA TYR A 35 -7.23 11.25 -15.03
C TYR A 35 -6.24 12.00 -14.12
N PHE A 36 -6.37 13.33 -14.03
CA PHE A 36 -5.47 14.10 -13.17
C PHE A 36 -5.65 13.74 -11.69
N ALA A 37 -6.89 13.54 -11.24
CA ALA A 37 -7.15 13.05 -9.90
C ALA A 37 -6.51 11.66 -9.68
N HIS A 38 -6.66 10.74 -10.64
CA HIS A 38 -6.05 9.42 -10.59
C HIS A 38 -4.53 9.49 -10.45
N VAL A 39 -3.86 10.34 -11.24
CA VAL A 39 -2.41 10.56 -11.17
C VAL A 39 -2.00 11.07 -9.78
N VAL A 40 -2.70 12.06 -9.24
CA VAL A 40 -2.44 12.57 -7.88
C VAL A 40 -2.57 11.47 -6.84
N PHE A 41 -3.66 10.69 -6.88
CA PHE A 41 -3.86 9.60 -5.94
C PHE A 41 -2.85 8.47 -6.13
N ALA A 42 -2.40 8.18 -7.35
CA ALA A 42 -1.32 7.24 -7.61
C ALA A 42 -0.01 7.71 -6.95
N TYR A 43 0.35 8.98 -7.04
CA TYR A 43 1.50 9.54 -6.31
C TYR A 43 1.33 9.45 -4.80
N LEU A 44 0.13 9.75 -4.26
CA LEU A 44 -0.14 9.63 -2.83
C LEU A 44 0.01 8.19 -2.35
N VAL A 45 -0.48 7.21 -3.11
CA VAL A 45 -0.26 5.77 -2.86
C VAL A 45 1.22 5.46 -2.78
N PHE A 46 2.02 5.93 -3.73
CA PHE A 46 3.45 5.70 -3.75
C PHE A 46 4.13 6.25 -2.51
N LEU A 47 3.92 7.53 -2.22
CA LEU A 47 4.56 8.25 -1.13
C LEU A 47 4.14 7.70 0.24
N THR A 48 2.84 7.44 0.44
CA THR A 48 2.33 6.89 1.71
C THR A 48 2.77 5.44 1.92
N GLY A 49 2.83 4.62 0.88
CA GLY A 49 3.38 3.27 0.95
C GLY A 49 4.89 3.27 1.25
N LEU A 50 5.66 4.11 0.57
CA LEU A 50 7.09 4.31 0.88
C LEU A 50 7.29 4.78 2.32
N GLY A 51 6.50 5.76 2.76
CA GLY A 51 6.49 6.25 4.12
C GLY A 51 6.17 5.15 5.14
N CYS A 52 5.23 4.23 4.84
CA CYS A 52 4.96 3.07 5.68
C CYS A 52 6.20 2.20 5.91
N PHE A 53 7.03 1.98 4.88
CA PHE A 53 8.26 1.21 5.02
C PHE A 53 9.33 1.98 5.81
N VAL A 54 9.52 3.27 5.51
CA VAL A 54 10.49 4.14 6.21
C VAL A 54 10.17 4.24 7.71
N THR A 55 8.90 4.48 8.06
CA THR A 55 8.44 4.57 9.46
C THR A 55 8.57 3.25 10.23
N ARG A 56 8.70 2.10 9.55
CA ARG A 56 9.03 0.83 10.19
C ARG A 56 10.51 0.67 10.49
N LEU A 57 11.38 1.20 9.63
CA LEU A 57 12.82 1.17 9.82
C LEU A 57 13.26 2.20 10.88
N TRP A 58 12.57 3.36 10.94
CA TRP A 58 12.90 4.43 11.87
C TRP A 58 11.98 4.48 13.08
N ARG A 59 12.47 4.00 14.24
CA ARG A 59 11.71 3.89 15.50
C ARG A 59 11.05 5.19 15.96
N ARG A 60 11.67 6.35 15.75
CA ARG A 60 11.11 7.66 16.15
C ARG A 60 9.84 8.01 15.38
N LEU A 61 9.71 7.55 14.14
CA LEU A 61 8.55 7.81 13.29
C LEU A 61 7.52 6.69 13.31
N HIS A 62 7.71 5.66 14.14
CA HIS A 62 6.83 4.50 14.21
C HIS A 62 5.34 4.84 14.49
N PRO A 63 5.00 5.85 15.33
CA PRO A 63 3.61 6.27 15.50
C PRO A 63 2.94 6.74 14.20
N ALA A 64 3.71 7.33 13.28
CA ALA A 64 3.19 7.80 11.99
C ALA A 64 2.85 6.65 11.03
N HIS A 65 3.39 5.43 11.24
CA HIS A 65 3.13 4.27 10.39
C HIS A 65 1.63 3.95 10.26
N LEU A 66 0.87 4.07 11.36
CA LEU A 66 -0.57 3.82 11.34
C LEU A 66 -1.31 4.82 10.45
N TRP A 67 -0.94 6.09 10.54
CA TRP A 67 -1.56 7.17 9.77
C TRP A 67 -1.21 7.09 8.29
N LEU A 68 0.05 6.80 7.96
CA LEU A 68 0.48 6.56 6.59
C LEU A 68 -0.21 5.31 6.01
N GLY A 69 -0.39 4.26 6.81
CA GLY A 69 -1.13 3.06 6.40
C GLY A 69 -2.58 3.40 6.06
N ARG A 70 -3.25 4.21 6.88
CA ARG A 70 -4.61 4.70 6.59
C ARG A 70 -4.63 5.56 5.32
N ALA A 71 -3.72 6.51 5.19
CA ALA A 71 -3.62 7.39 4.02
C ALA A 71 -3.38 6.59 2.73
N TYR A 72 -2.55 5.54 2.78
CA TYR A 72 -2.34 4.60 1.68
C TYR A 72 -3.64 3.94 1.21
N ILE A 73 -4.43 3.39 2.15
CA ILE A 73 -5.71 2.72 1.81
C ILE A 73 -6.69 3.73 1.19
N HIS A 74 -6.85 4.91 1.78
CA HIS A 74 -7.77 5.92 1.24
C HIS A 74 -7.33 6.38 -0.16
N SER A 75 -6.04 6.64 -0.34
CA SER A 75 -5.48 7.02 -1.64
C SER A 75 -5.70 5.91 -2.67
N MET A 76 -5.59 4.64 -2.27
CA MET A 76 -5.82 3.50 -3.16
C MET A 76 -7.29 3.37 -3.57
N LEU A 77 -8.23 3.62 -2.65
CA LEU A 77 -9.66 3.64 -2.96
C LEU A 77 -10.00 4.74 -3.96
N TRP A 78 -9.49 5.95 -3.74
CA TRP A 78 -9.70 7.08 -4.66
C TRP A 78 -9.00 6.88 -6.01
N CYS A 79 -7.79 6.31 -6.01
CA CYS A 79 -7.07 5.91 -7.21
C CYS A 79 -7.91 4.92 -8.04
N THR A 80 -8.46 3.89 -7.40
CA THR A 80 -9.36 2.93 -8.05
C THR A 80 -10.62 3.60 -8.57
N ALA A 81 -11.32 4.39 -7.75
CA ALA A 81 -12.57 5.04 -8.13
C ALA A 81 -12.40 5.96 -9.34
N THR A 82 -11.34 6.79 -9.34
CA THR A 82 -11.02 7.68 -10.47
C THR A 82 -10.59 6.90 -11.72
N SER A 83 -9.94 5.73 -11.54
CA SER A 83 -9.54 4.86 -12.67
C SER A 83 -10.74 4.29 -13.45
N LEU A 84 -11.90 4.14 -12.80
CA LEU A 84 -13.12 3.66 -13.46
C LEU A 84 -13.67 4.68 -14.47
N LEU A 85 -13.28 5.95 -14.34
CA LEU A 85 -13.74 7.08 -15.16
C LEU A 85 -12.70 7.52 -16.19
N ILE A 86 -11.71 6.69 -16.52
CA ILE A 86 -10.70 6.96 -17.55
C ILE A 86 -10.64 5.83 -18.60
N ASN A 87 -11.74 5.11 -18.79
CA ASN A 87 -11.76 3.92 -19.64
C ASN A 87 -11.86 4.29 -21.12
N ASN A 88 -10.71 4.42 -21.78
CA ASN A 88 -10.62 4.73 -23.20
C ASN A 88 -10.52 3.47 -24.08
N THR A 89 -9.69 2.49 -23.69
CA THR A 89 -9.36 1.32 -24.53
C THR A 89 -9.25 0.03 -23.73
N GLY A 90 -9.71 0.02 -22.47
CA GLY A 90 -9.44 -1.06 -21.52
C GLY A 90 -8.00 -1.08 -21.00
N LEU A 91 -7.71 -2.03 -20.11
CA LEU A 91 -6.38 -2.22 -19.51
C LEU A 91 -5.71 -3.47 -20.08
N PRO A 92 -4.37 -3.48 -20.25
CA PRO A 92 -3.64 -4.70 -20.59
C PRO A 92 -3.91 -5.80 -19.55
N VAL A 93 -4.08 -7.05 -20.00
CA VAL A 93 -4.29 -8.21 -19.11
C VAL A 93 -3.21 -8.31 -18.03
N ALA A 94 -1.95 -8.05 -18.39
CA ALA A 94 -0.84 -8.02 -17.44
C ALA A 94 -1.06 -7.01 -16.28
N THR A 95 -1.71 -5.87 -16.57
CA THR A 95 -2.07 -4.88 -15.54
C THR A 95 -3.18 -5.40 -14.63
N LEU A 96 -4.17 -6.09 -15.19
CA LEU A 96 -5.25 -6.69 -14.38
C LEU A 96 -4.69 -7.73 -13.40
N VAL A 97 -3.69 -8.51 -13.83
CA VAL A 97 -3.02 -9.47 -12.94
C VAL A 97 -2.29 -8.75 -11.78
N SER A 98 -1.62 -7.62 -12.04
CA SER A 98 -1.06 -6.79 -10.96
C SER A 98 -2.10 -6.33 -9.96
N PHE A 99 -3.31 -5.96 -10.40
CA PHE A 99 -4.40 -5.59 -9.49
C PHE A 99 -4.86 -6.76 -8.61
N ILE A 100 -4.87 -7.99 -9.13
CA ILE A 100 -5.16 -9.18 -8.32
C ILE A 100 -4.13 -9.31 -7.18
N TRP A 101 -2.84 -9.11 -7.47
CA TRP A 101 -1.80 -9.14 -6.43
C TRP A 101 -1.92 -8.00 -5.42
N VAL A 102 -2.25 -6.80 -5.90
CA VAL A 102 -2.42 -5.62 -5.05
C VAL A 102 -3.58 -5.84 -4.07
N LEU A 103 -4.77 -6.16 -4.60
CA LEU A 103 -6.00 -6.32 -3.81
C LEU A 103 -5.93 -7.56 -2.91
N GLY A 104 -5.51 -8.71 -3.48
CA GLY A 104 -5.33 -9.95 -2.73
C GLY A 104 -4.30 -9.78 -1.62
N GLY A 105 -3.16 -9.16 -1.91
CA GLY A 105 -2.14 -8.84 -0.92
C GLY A 105 -2.65 -7.93 0.20
N MET A 106 -3.43 -6.89 -0.13
CA MET A 106 -4.02 -6.01 0.88
C MET A 106 -4.99 -6.75 1.81
N CYS A 107 -5.87 -7.59 1.25
CA CYS A 107 -6.81 -8.38 2.03
C CYS A 107 -6.10 -9.37 2.96
N VAL A 108 -5.19 -10.18 2.42
CA VAL A 108 -4.42 -11.15 3.21
C VAL A 108 -3.54 -10.43 4.24
N GLY A 109 -2.86 -9.36 3.84
CA GLY A 109 -2.04 -8.54 4.72
C GLY A 109 -2.83 -7.97 5.91
N TRP A 110 -4.06 -7.51 5.69
CA TRP A 110 -4.96 -7.03 6.75
C TRP A 110 -5.37 -8.16 7.70
N VAL A 111 -5.75 -9.33 7.19
CA VAL A 111 -6.10 -10.48 8.04
C VAL A 111 -4.91 -10.89 8.91
N VAL A 112 -3.74 -11.05 8.30
CA VAL A 112 -2.50 -11.48 8.97
C VAL A 112 -2.11 -10.52 10.11
N ILE A 113 -2.19 -9.21 9.90
CA ILE A 113 -1.81 -8.24 10.94
C ILE A 113 -2.83 -8.18 12.08
N ASN A 114 -4.13 -8.35 11.81
CA ASN A 114 -5.14 -8.41 12.87
C ASN A 114 -4.96 -9.64 13.76
N ILE A 115 -4.73 -10.81 13.16
CA ILE A 115 -4.42 -12.04 13.92
C ILE A 115 -3.17 -11.80 14.79
N HIS A 116 -2.11 -11.21 14.24
CA HIS A 116 -0.92 -10.87 15.00
C HIS A 116 -1.21 -9.94 16.19
N GLN A 117 -2.03 -8.91 15.99
CA GLN A 117 -2.38 -7.96 17.05
C GLN A 117 -3.15 -8.63 18.19
N VAL A 118 -4.13 -9.47 17.87
CA VAL A 118 -4.91 -10.23 18.86
C VAL A 118 -4.01 -11.18 19.65
N LEU A 119 -3.15 -11.94 18.97
CA LEU A 119 -2.23 -12.86 19.62
C LEU A 119 -1.23 -12.13 20.54
N MET A 120 -0.75 -10.96 20.12
CA MET A 120 0.13 -10.14 20.96
C MET A 120 -0.58 -9.51 22.15
N ALA A 121 -1.83 -9.06 21.99
CA ALA A 121 -2.62 -8.54 23.10
C ALA A 121 -2.85 -9.63 24.16
N ARG A 122 -3.34 -10.81 23.74
CA ARG A 122 -3.54 -11.97 24.64
C ARG A 122 -2.26 -12.44 25.33
N ALA A 123 -1.11 -12.34 24.67
CA ALA A 123 0.18 -12.67 25.28
C ALA A 123 0.59 -11.64 26.33
N ALA A 124 0.39 -10.35 26.04
CA ALA A 124 0.69 -9.25 26.97
C ALA A 124 -0.25 -9.27 28.19
N GLU A 125 -1.54 -9.51 27.99
CA GLU A 125 -2.53 -9.65 29.07
C GLU A 125 -2.19 -10.82 30.00
N ARG A 126 -1.81 -11.99 29.45
CA ARG A 126 -1.38 -13.14 30.25
C ARG A 126 -0.11 -12.84 31.05
N ALA A 127 0.86 -12.16 30.45
CA ALA A 127 2.09 -11.76 31.13
C ALA A 127 1.82 -10.73 32.24
N ALA A 128 0.98 -9.74 31.97
CA ALA A 128 0.55 -8.75 32.96
C ALA A 128 -0.21 -9.41 34.12
N GLY A 129 -1.14 -10.33 33.83
CA GLY A 129 -1.87 -11.08 34.86
C GLY A 129 -0.98 -11.93 35.76
N ALA A 130 0.03 -12.59 35.18
CA ALA A 130 1.01 -13.34 35.97
C ALA A 130 1.81 -12.43 36.92
N ARG A 131 2.16 -11.24 36.46
CA ARG A 131 2.90 -10.25 37.24
C ARG A 131 2.06 -9.62 38.34
N ILE A 132 0.80 -9.28 38.04
CA ILE A 132 -0.17 -8.80 39.04
C ILE A 132 -0.35 -9.82 40.16
N LYS A 133 -0.48 -11.11 39.80
CA LYS A 133 -0.60 -12.19 40.78
C LYS A 133 0.66 -12.32 41.66
N ALA A 134 1.84 -12.13 41.08
CA ALA A 134 3.11 -12.21 41.82
C ALA A 134 3.33 -11.02 42.76
N GLU A 135 2.96 -9.81 42.33
CA GLU A 135 3.17 -8.58 43.09
C GLU A 135 1.99 -8.23 44.04
N GLY A 136 0.91 -9.02 44.01
CA GLY A 136 -0.27 -8.80 44.86
C GLY A 136 -1.12 -7.58 44.49
N GLY A 137 -0.90 -7.01 43.29
CA GLY A 137 -1.57 -5.79 42.84
C GLY A 137 -1.07 -5.34 41.46
N VAL A 138 -1.63 -4.25 40.94
CA VAL A 138 -1.16 -3.66 39.67
C VAL A 138 0.11 -2.84 39.94
N PRO A 139 1.27 -3.21 39.41
CA PRO A 139 2.51 -2.49 39.63
C PRO A 139 2.39 -1.06 39.09
N GLY A 140 2.57 -0.06 39.95
CA GLY A 140 2.39 1.35 39.59
C GLY A 140 0.94 1.78 39.34
N GLY A 141 -0.06 0.94 39.61
CA GLY A 141 -1.48 1.28 39.57
C GLY A 141 -2.12 1.42 38.17
N ASP A 142 -1.34 1.45 37.09
CA ASP A 142 -1.85 1.63 35.72
C ASP A 142 -1.78 0.32 34.90
N LEU A 143 -2.91 -0.36 34.80
CA LEU A 143 -3.06 -1.61 34.05
C LEU A 143 -2.79 -1.42 32.53
N PRO A 144 -3.37 -0.41 31.84
CA PRO A 144 -3.01 -0.09 30.46
C PRO A 144 -1.51 0.13 30.22
N ALA A 145 -0.81 0.84 31.11
CA ALA A 145 0.63 1.03 31.00
C ALA A 145 1.39 -0.28 31.17
N LEU A 146 1.00 -1.12 32.15
CA LEU A 146 1.58 -2.44 32.36
C LEU A 146 1.46 -3.34 31.13
N ILE A 147 0.26 -3.45 30.55
CA ILE A 147 0.04 -4.26 29.34
C ILE A 147 0.90 -3.75 28.18
N ARG A 148 1.03 -2.43 28.03
CA ARG A 148 1.88 -1.83 26.99
C ARG A 148 3.37 -2.13 27.20
N ALA A 149 3.83 -2.08 28.45
CA ALA A 149 5.18 -2.43 28.83
C ALA A 149 5.47 -3.91 28.55
N GLU A 150 4.57 -4.81 28.94
CA GLU A 150 4.69 -6.25 28.66
C GLU A 150 4.70 -6.55 27.16
N ARG A 151 3.88 -5.84 26.36
CA ARG A 151 3.92 -5.95 24.90
C ARG A 151 5.28 -5.54 24.34
N GLY A 152 5.86 -4.45 24.86
CA GLY A 152 7.21 -4.00 24.52
C GLY A 152 8.28 -5.04 24.88
N ARG A 153 8.19 -5.61 26.08
CA ARG A 153 9.09 -6.66 26.58
C ARG A 153 9.02 -7.93 25.72
N ILE A 154 7.82 -8.46 25.48
CA ILE A 154 7.61 -9.63 24.61
C ILE A 154 8.15 -9.38 23.20
N ALA A 155 7.96 -8.17 22.65
CA ALA A 155 8.54 -7.83 21.35
C ALA A 155 10.07 -7.73 21.39
N GLY A 156 10.64 -7.26 22.51
CA GLY A 156 12.08 -7.15 22.73
C GLY A 156 12.77 -8.50 22.86
N THR A 157 12.15 -9.50 23.49
CA THR A 157 12.77 -10.80 23.77
C THR A 157 12.85 -11.74 22.56
N LYS A 158 12.15 -11.42 21.46
CA LYS A 158 12.11 -12.28 20.27
C LYS A 158 13.47 -12.48 19.62
N THR A 159 13.77 -13.73 19.29
CA THR A 159 14.94 -14.14 18.51
C THR A 159 14.82 -13.71 17.05
N PHE A 160 15.90 -13.82 16.28
CA PHE A 160 15.89 -13.62 14.83
C PHE A 160 14.81 -14.45 14.13
N VAL A 161 14.80 -15.77 14.37
CA VAL A 161 13.84 -16.72 13.75
C VAL A 161 12.41 -16.32 14.08
N GLN A 162 12.13 -15.99 15.35
CA GLN A 162 10.81 -15.57 15.79
C GLN A 162 10.37 -14.22 15.20
N ARG A 163 11.31 -13.35 14.80
CA ARG A 163 11.00 -12.08 14.12
C ARG A 163 10.74 -12.31 12.64
N PHE A 164 11.60 -13.07 11.98
CA PHE A 164 11.54 -13.32 10.56
C PHE A 164 10.34 -14.19 10.16
N PHE A 165 10.10 -15.29 10.87
CA PHE A 165 8.94 -16.17 10.68
C PHE A 165 7.73 -15.72 11.51
N SER A 166 7.49 -14.41 11.58
CA SER A 166 6.33 -13.85 12.28
C SER A 166 5.23 -13.43 11.31
N LEU A 167 3.98 -13.47 11.78
CA LEU A 167 2.85 -12.87 11.07
C LEU A 167 3.09 -11.38 10.76
N LYS A 168 3.84 -10.67 11.61
CA LYS A 168 4.19 -9.27 11.36
C LYS A 168 5.15 -9.12 10.16
N ALA A 169 6.13 -10.00 10.03
CA ALA A 169 7.03 -10.02 8.88
C ALA A 169 6.29 -10.45 7.61
N ALA A 170 5.45 -11.48 7.70
CA ALA A 170 4.57 -11.91 6.61
C ALA A 170 3.68 -10.76 6.10
N HIS A 171 3.04 -10.00 7.00
CA HIS A 171 2.30 -8.79 6.66
C HIS A 171 3.19 -7.79 5.90
N GLY A 172 4.41 -7.52 6.39
CA GLY A 172 5.34 -6.59 5.73
C GLY A 172 5.70 -7.02 4.30
N VAL A 173 5.99 -8.30 4.10
CA VAL A 173 6.32 -8.88 2.77
C VAL A 173 5.12 -8.77 1.84
N ILE A 174 3.94 -9.19 2.28
CA ILE A 174 2.71 -9.17 1.47
C ILE A 174 2.34 -7.72 1.10
N MET A 175 2.43 -6.78 2.04
CA MET A 175 2.16 -5.37 1.76
C MET A 175 3.20 -4.76 0.81
N PHE A 176 4.46 -5.20 0.87
CA PHE A 176 5.47 -4.78 -0.10
C PHE A 176 5.17 -5.28 -1.52
N VAL A 177 4.82 -6.56 -1.66
CA VAL A 177 4.40 -7.13 -2.95
C VAL A 177 3.19 -6.41 -3.51
N SER A 178 2.21 -6.08 -2.66
CA SER A 178 1.04 -5.29 -3.07
C SER A 178 1.45 -3.89 -3.54
N TRP A 179 2.24 -3.17 -2.74
CA TRP A 179 2.65 -1.80 -3.06
C TRP A 179 3.53 -1.70 -4.31
N ILE A 180 4.52 -2.58 -4.46
CA ILE A 180 5.49 -2.48 -5.57
C ILE A 180 4.80 -2.67 -6.94
N ASN A 181 3.79 -3.55 -6.99
CA ASN A 181 2.98 -3.84 -8.18
C ASN A 181 2.16 -2.64 -8.66
N ILE A 182 1.88 -1.66 -7.79
CA ILE A 182 1.22 -0.41 -8.17
C ILE A 182 2.24 0.71 -8.41
N SER A 183 3.30 0.77 -7.60
CA SER A 183 4.31 1.84 -7.61
C SER A 183 5.07 1.96 -8.92
N GLY A 184 5.46 0.83 -9.52
CA GLY A 184 6.27 0.82 -10.75
C GLY A 184 5.55 1.48 -11.92
N ARG A 185 4.21 1.54 -11.88
CA ARG A 185 3.40 2.15 -12.93
C ARG A 185 3.54 3.67 -12.98
N ILE A 186 3.88 4.34 -11.87
CA ILE A 186 4.06 5.80 -11.85
C ILE A 186 5.26 6.18 -12.72
N PHE A 187 6.35 5.40 -12.63
CA PHE A 187 7.58 5.65 -13.37
C PHE A 187 7.54 5.11 -14.81
N ALA A 188 6.69 4.12 -15.08
CA ALA A 188 6.55 3.52 -16.40
C ALA A 188 5.44 4.16 -17.26
N SER A 189 4.60 5.02 -16.67
CA SER A 189 3.56 5.74 -17.42
C SER A 189 4.17 7.00 -18.03
N ASN A 190 4.04 7.17 -19.34
CA ASN A 190 4.34 8.46 -19.96
C ASN A 190 3.31 9.49 -19.46
N GLN A 191 3.77 10.42 -18.62
CA GLN A 191 2.97 11.54 -18.11
C GLN A 191 3.19 12.83 -18.92
N THR A 192 4.04 12.80 -19.94
CA THR A 192 4.48 14.01 -20.69
C THR A 192 3.57 14.33 -21.88
N GLY A 193 2.29 13.96 -21.82
CA GLY A 193 1.30 14.29 -22.83
C GLY A 193 -0.06 14.58 -22.21
N ASP A 194 -0.88 15.35 -22.90
CA ASP A 194 -2.25 15.58 -22.45
C ASP A 194 -3.10 14.32 -22.60
N PHE A 195 -3.85 14.00 -21.56
CA PHE A 195 -4.82 12.92 -21.60
C PHE A 195 -6.10 13.40 -22.27
N THR A 196 -6.52 12.70 -23.32
CA THR A 196 -7.79 12.96 -24.02
C THR A 196 -8.71 11.76 -23.92
N CYS A 197 -9.99 12.01 -23.72
CA CYS A 197 -11.01 10.97 -23.79
C CYS A 197 -11.26 10.55 -25.24
N TYR A 198 -11.34 9.25 -25.51
CA TYR A 198 -11.64 8.70 -26.82
C TYR A 198 -13.04 8.09 -26.84
N THR A 199 -13.57 7.86 -28.05
CA THR A 199 -14.81 7.12 -28.25
C THR A 199 -14.44 5.85 -29.00
N TYR A 200 -14.07 4.80 -28.29
CA TYR A 200 -13.68 3.54 -28.94
C TYR A 200 -14.77 3.11 -29.95
N PRO A 201 -14.41 2.83 -31.22
CA PRO A 201 -13.08 2.54 -31.72
C PRO A 201 -12.32 3.71 -32.39
N TYR A 202 -12.70 4.97 -32.21
CA TYR A 202 -12.07 6.13 -32.88
C TYR A 202 -11.52 7.19 -31.91
N TYR A 203 -10.45 7.86 -32.33
CA TYR A 203 -9.97 9.09 -31.68
C TYR A 203 -10.93 10.25 -31.94
N LYS A 204 -11.04 11.18 -30.98
CA LYS A 204 -11.77 12.44 -31.19
C LYS A 204 -10.86 13.39 -31.98
N GLN A 205 -11.25 13.67 -33.23
CA GLN A 205 -10.51 14.54 -34.14
C GLN A 205 -10.97 15.98 -33.95
N ILE A 206 -10.35 16.68 -33.00
CA ILE A 206 -10.77 18.00 -32.54
C ILE A 206 -9.55 18.93 -32.37
N ASP A 207 -9.73 20.20 -32.73
CA ASP A 207 -8.80 21.30 -32.45
C ASP A 207 -9.06 21.80 -31.04
N THR A 208 -8.02 21.72 -30.24
CA THR A 208 -7.86 22.30 -28.91
C THR A 208 -6.46 22.92 -28.89
N PRO A 209 -6.14 23.81 -27.94
CA PRO A 209 -4.78 24.35 -27.81
C PRO A 209 -3.70 23.26 -27.75
N ASP A 210 -4.07 22.06 -27.27
CA ASP A 210 -3.16 20.93 -27.02
C ASP A 210 -3.27 19.79 -28.06
N PHE A 211 -4.28 19.83 -28.95
CA PHE A 211 -4.53 18.80 -29.98
C PHE A 211 -5.11 19.46 -31.24
N SER A 212 -4.49 19.32 -32.40
CA SER A 212 -5.07 19.75 -33.68
C SER A 212 -5.69 18.56 -34.42
N GLY A 213 -6.90 18.69 -34.94
CA GLY A 213 -7.57 17.69 -35.77
C GLY A 213 -9.00 17.99 -36.21
N VAL A 214 -9.60 19.18 -36.01
CA VAL A 214 -10.98 19.41 -36.51
C VAL A 214 -11.02 19.18 -38.01
N GLY A 215 -11.98 18.37 -38.47
CA GLY A 215 -12.21 18.11 -39.90
C GLY A 215 -11.30 17.05 -40.51
N GLN A 216 -10.38 16.46 -39.74
CA GLN A 216 -9.62 15.29 -40.19
C GLN A 216 -10.49 14.01 -40.17
N PRO A 217 -10.25 13.03 -41.06
CA PRO A 217 -10.95 11.76 -41.03
C PRO A 217 -10.83 11.07 -39.66
N LEU A 218 -11.90 10.41 -39.21
CA LEU A 218 -11.87 9.62 -37.98
C LEU A 218 -10.73 8.60 -38.05
N LYS A 219 -9.82 8.64 -37.07
CA LYS A 219 -8.71 7.71 -36.98
C LYS A 219 -9.09 6.59 -36.03
N PRO A 220 -9.05 5.32 -36.45
CA PRO A 220 -9.34 4.22 -35.54
C PRO A 220 -8.23 4.10 -34.48
N VAL A 221 -8.64 3.80 -33.25
CA VAL A 221 -7.75 3.33 -32.19
C VAL A 221 -7.20 1.97 -32.64
N PRO A 222 -5.87 1.74 -32.57
CA PRO A 222 -5.28 0.45 -32.91
C PRO A 222 -5.93 -0.70 -32.12
N VAL A 223 -6.30 -1.77 -32.81
CA VAL A 223 -6.83 -3.01 -32.20
C VAL A 223 -5.78 -3.68 -31.30
N HIS A 224 -4.52 -3.58 -31.72
CA HIS A 224 -3.37 -4.05 -30.94
C HIS A 224 -2.51 -2.84 -30.58
N ASP A 225 -1.95 -2.87 -29.38
CA ASP A 225 -0.92 -1.91 -28.97
C ASP A 225 0.24 -2.00 -30.00
N PRO A 226 0.52 -0.94 -30.78
CA PRO A 226 1.57 -0.96 -31.79
C PRO A 226 2.96 -1.21 -31.16
N GLU A 227 3.07 -0.94 -29.86
CA GLU A 227 4.28 -1.09 -29.08
C GLU A 227 4.26 -2.37 -28.22
N PHE A 228 3.35 -3.30 -28.49
CA PHE A 228 3.22 -4.52 -27.69
C PHE A 228 4.55 -5.29 -27.58
N SER A 229 5.31 -5.40 -28.67
CA SER A 229 6.55 -6.18 -28.75
C SER A 229 7.68 -5.66 -27.83
N ARG A 230 7.68 -4.37 -27.46
CA ARG A 230 8.67 -3.82 -26.51
C ARG A 230 8.34 -4.13 -25.05
N LEU A 231 7.11 -4.56 -24.75
CA LEU A 231 6.64 -4.72 -23.38
C LEU A 231 7.20 -5.99 -22.72
N PRO A 232 7.53 -5.96 -21.42
CA PRO A 232 8.13 -7.12 -20.73
C PRO A 232 7.27 -8.39 -20.80
N TRP A 233 5.94 -8.25 -20.69
CA TRP A 233 5.01 -9.38 -20.78
C TRP A 233 4.84 -9.94 -22.19
N ALA A 234 5.17 -9.18 -23.23
CA ALA A 234 5.21 -9.71 -24.60
C ALA A 234 6.42 -10.62 -24.80
N LYS A 235 7.56 -10.27 -24.20
CA LYS A 235 8.81 -11.04 -24.29
C LYS A 235 8.80 -12.30 -23.41
N MET A 236 8.30 -12.19 -22.18
CA MET A 236 8.30 -13.30 -21.21
C MET A 236 7.05 -14.17 -21.27
N GLY A 237 5.98 -13.66 -21.88
CA GLY A 237 4.63 -14.19 -21.73
C GLY A 237 3.95 -13.67 -20.45
N VAL A 238 2.62 -13.50 -20.52
CA VAL A 238 1.81 -12.90 -19.44
C VAL A 238 1.93 -13.68 -18.13
N VAL A 239 1.96 -15.01 -18.20
CA VAL A 239 2.08 -15.88 -17.00
C VAL A 239 3.43 -15.68 -16.32
N ASN A 240 4.54 -15.77 -17.05
CA ASN A 240 5.87 -15.61 -16.45
C ASN A 240 6.07 -14.19 -15.91
N TRP A 241 5.53 -13.18 -16.60
CA TRP A 241 5.53 -11.82 -16.10
C TRP A 241 4.74 -11.69 -14.79
N ALA A 242 3.56 -12.31 -14.70
CA ALA A 242 2.76 -12.33 -13.48
C ALA A 242 3.48 -13.00 -12.31
N LEU A 243 4.17 -14.13 -12.56
CA LEU A 243 4.96 -14.82 -11.55
C LEU A 243 6.17 -13.99 -11.11
N ALA A 244 6.85 -13.33 -12.05
CA ALA A 244 7.98 -12.45 -11.75
C ALA A 244 7.53 -11.27 -10.87
N LEU A 245 6.38 -10.68 -11.16
CA LEU A 245 5.78 -9.60 -10.37
C LEU A 245 5.32 -10.02 -8.97
N LEU A 246 5.03 -11.30 -8.76
CA LEU A 246 4.72 -11.86 -7.44
C LEU A 246 6.00 -12.19 -6.67
N PHE A 247 6.81 -13.08 -7.22
CA PHE A 247 7.94 -13.69 -6.51
C PHE A 247 9.15 -12.78 -6.44
N GLY A 248 9.43 -11.99 -7.47
CA GLY A 248 10.58 -11.08 -7.49
C GLY A 248 10.55 -10.10 -6.30
N PRO A 249 9.47 -9.32 -6.13
CA PRO A 249 9.38 -8.42 -5.00
C PRO A 249 9.23 -9.12 -3.65
N MET A 250 8.62 -10.31 -3.61
CA MET A 250 8.52 -11.12 -2.40
C MET A 250 9.91 -11.53 -1.90
N LEU A 251 10.75 -12.05 -2.78
CA LEU A 251 12.14 -12.42 -2.45
C LEU A 251 12.95 -11.21 -2.00
N GLY A 252 12.80 -10.08 -2.69
CA GLY A 252 13.44 -8.82 -2.28
C GLY A 252 13.00 -8.37 -0.88
N ALA A 253 11.70 -8.39 -0.59
CA ALA A 253 11.18 -8.04 0.73
C ALA A 253 11.64 -9.02 1.82
N MET A 254 11.72 -10.31 1.51
CA MET A 254 12.24 -11.32 2.43
C MET A 254 13.72 -11.08 2.75
N ALA A 255 14.55 -10.73 1.77
CA ALA A 255 15.96 -10.41 2.00
C ALA A 255 16.10 -9.19 2.94
N VAL A 256 15.39 -8.09 2.65
CA VAL A 256 15.39 -6.89 3.51
C VAL A 256 14.84 -7.21 4.91
N GLY A 257 13.77 -7.99 4.98
CA GLY A 257 13.15 -8.43 6.23
C GLY A 257 14.07 -9.31 7.09
N ALA A 258 14.89 -10.16 6.47
CA ALA A 258 15.89 -10.97 7.14
C ALA A 258 16.98 -10.06 7.74
N LEU A 259 17.56 -9.15 6.95
CA LEU A 259 18.56 -8.20 7.43
C LEU A 259 18.04 -7.35 8.60
N TYR A 260 16.82 -6.82 8.48
CA TYR A 260 16.19 -6.05 9.53
C TYR A 260 15.95 -6.88 10.80
N SER A 261 15.41 -8.09 10.66
CA SER A 261 15.15 -8.99 11.78
C SER A 261 16.44 -9.37 12.51
N TRP A 262 17.52 -9.57 11.76
CA TRP A 262 18.85 -9.87 12.30
C TRP A 262 19.40 -8.68 13.09
N ALA A 263 19.39 -7.47 12.51
CA ALA A 263 19.85 -6.25 13.16
C ALA A 263 19.09 -5.95 14.46
N GLU A 264 17.76 -6.06 14.44
CA GLU A 264 16.93 -5.85 15.63
C GLU A 264 17.16 -6.92 16.70
N SER A 265 17.42 -8.18 16.32
CA SER A 265 17.75 -9.23 17.28
C SER A 265 19.07 -8.95 17.99
N ARG A 266 20.09 -8.46 17.27
CA ARG A 266 21.39 -8.05 17.84
C ARG A 266 21.24 -6.88 18.80
N ARG A 267 20.47 -5.85 18.42
CA ARG A 267 20.16 -4.71 19.28
C ARG A 267 19.45 -5.13 20.57
N ALA A 268 18.51 -6.07 20.47
CA ALA A 268 17.80 -6.59 21.64
C ALA A 268 18.69 -7.40 22.58
N VAL A 269 19.66 -8.17 22.05
CA VAL A 269 20.67 -8.84 22.87
C VAL A 269 21.55 -7.82 23.57
N SER A 270 22.12 -6.85 22.83
CA SER A 270 22.98 -5.81 23.39
C SER A 270 22.30 -5.00 24.49
N ALA A 271 21.04 -4.60 24.29
CA ALA A 271 20.26 -3.87 25.30
C ALA A 271 20.03 -4.69 26.58
N ARG A 272 19.83 -6.01 26.47
CA ARG A 272 19.69 -6.90 27.63
C ARG A 272 21.00 -7.07 28.38
N THR A 273 22.11 -7.26 27.66
CA THR A 273 23.44 -7.37 28.26
C THR A 273 23.83 -6.08 28.98
N ALA A 274 23.51 -4.91 28.42
CA ALA A 274 23.77 -3.62 29.04
C ALA A 274 22.91 -3.35 30.30
N ALA A 275 21.69 -3.89 30.36
CA ALA A 275 20.79 -3.74 31.50
C ALA A 275 21.06 -4.74 32.65
N ALA A 276 21.76 -5.84 32.37
CA ALA A 276 22.02 -6.90 33.34
C ALA A 276 22.77 -6.44 34.63
N PRO A 277 23.80 -5.57 34.56
CA PRO A 277 24.49 -5.08 35.76
C PRO A 277 23.61 -4.19 36.64
N ALA A 278 22.74 -3.37 36.03
CA ALA A 278 21.84 -2.49 36.76
C ALA A 278 20.76 -3.26 37.53
N ALA A 279 20.20 -4.31 36.90
CA ALA A 279 19.24 -5.19 37.55
C ALA A 279 19.88 -5.98 38.71
N ALA A 280 21.11 -6.47 38.53
CA ALA A 280 21.84 -7.16 39.59
C ALA A 280 22.14 -6.26 40.80
N ALA A 281 22.45 -4.97 40.57
CA ALA A 281 22.67 -4.00 41.63
C ALA A 281 21.38 -3.61 42.38
N GLU A 282 20.23 -3.53 41.70
CA GLU A 282 18.93 -3.31 42.34
C GLU A 282 18.51 -4.50 43.22
N ASP A 283 18.74 -5.74 42.76
CA ASP A 283 18.45 -6.96 43.52
C ASP A 283 19.35 -7.08 44.77
N GLU A 284 20.62 -6.70 44.67
CA GLU A 284 21.56 -6.68 45.80
C GLU A 284 21.19 -5.59 46.84
N ALA A 285 20.75 -4.42 46.38
CA ALA A 285 20.25 -3.35 47.24
C ALA A 285 18.93 -3.70 47.94
N ALA A 286 18.01 -4.39 47.26
CA ALA A 286 16.76 -4.85 47.84
C ALA A 286 16.94 -6.03 48.81
N GLY A 287 17.96 -6.86 48.61
CA GLY A 287 18.32 -7.96 49.51
C GLY A 287 18.91 -7.50 50.84
N ASN A 288 19.72 -6.44 50.84
CA ASN A 288 20.33 -5.88 52.05
C ASN A 288 19.37 -5.05 52.93
N GLY A 289 18.18 -4.70 52.45
CA GLY A 289 17.16 -3.97 53.22
C GLY A 289 16.25 -4.84 54.09
N LYS A 290 16.48 -6.16 54.13
CA LYS A 290 15.67 -7.13 54.90
C LYS A 290 16.41 -7.75 56.10
N ALA A 291 17.57 -7.20 56.49
CA ALA A 291 18.31 -7.60 57.68
C ALA A 291 17.95 -6.74 58.89
#